data_AF-A0A7S2J250-F1
#
_entry.id   AF-A0A7S2J250-F1
#
_cell.length_a   1.000
_cell.length_b   1.000
_cell.length_c   1.000
_cell.angle_alpha   90.00
_cell.angle_beta   90.00
_cell.angle_gamma   90.00
#
_symmetry.space_group_name_H-M   'P 1'
#
loop_
_entity.id
_entity.type
_entity.pdbx_description
1 polymer ?
#
loop_
_entity_poly.entity_id
_entity_poly.type
_entity_poly.pdbx_seq_one_letter_code
_entity_poly.pdbx_strand_id
1 'polypeptide(L)'
;SLEQGAAACQARCAKTPGCVRFSYWSPDRHCRLHGILAEPIKGQPLWVSGPPGCQEGQISKVTLRTMKRKEHCYHPHAVYEPRDKLAAPRQAASIEDCQRRCQQIAGCAHFIFSEQDGLCSFADS
;
A
#
# COMPACT_ATOMS: atom_id res chain seq x y z
N SER A 1 8.81 -13.15 4.14
CA SER A 1 8.78 -14.26 5.12
C SER A 1 8.61 -15.58 4.38
N LEU A 2 8.77 -16.72 5.04
CA LEU A 2 8.45 -18.04 4.49
C LEU A 2 7.07 -18.47 4.99
N GLU A 3 6.23 -19.08 4.13
CA GLU A 3 4.89 -19.53 4.51
C GLU A 3 4.59 -20.93 3.94
N GLN A 4 3.77 -21.72 4.62
CA GLN A 4 3.38 -23.06 4.15
C GLN A 4 2.28 -22.99 3.07
N GLY A 5 2.56 -22.31 1.95
CA GLY A 5 1.67 -22.20 0.80
C GLY A 5 1.04 -20.81 0.59
N ALA A 6 0.42 -20.66 -0.58
CA ALA A 6 -0.25 -19.41 -0.98
C ALA A 6 -1.40 -19.03 -0.03
N ALA A 7 -2.16 -20.00 0.48
CA ALA A 7 -3.26 -19.75 1.42
C ALA A 7 -2.76 -19.17 2.76
N ALA A 8 -1.62 -19.65 3.28
CA ALA A 8 -1.00 -19.09 4.48
C ALA A 8 -0.50 -17.66 4.24
N CYS A 9 0.13 -17.42 3.07
CA CYS A 9 0.54 -16.08 2.66
C CYS A 9 -0.65 -15.10 2.53
N GLN A 10 -1.76 -15.55 1.93
CA GLN A 10 -3.02 -14.80 1.84
C GLN A 10 -3.57 -14.47 3.23
N ALA A 11 -3.67 -15.46 4.12
CA ALA A 11 -4.16 -15.25 5.48
C ALA A 11 -3.30 -14.29 6.29
N ARG A 12 -1.97 -14.26 6.05
CA ARG A 12 -1.09 -13.24 6.63
C ARG A 12 -1.41 -11.86 6.07
N CYS A 13 -1.61 -11.74 4.75
CA CYS A 13 -2.02 -10.47 4.15
C CYS A 13 -3.33 -9.96 4.74
N ALA A 14 -4.35 -10.82 4.87
CA ALA A 14 -5.66 -10.48 5.46
C ALA A 14 -5.56 -9.79 6.83
N LYS A 15 -4.62 -10.25 7.65
CA LYS A 15 -4.39 -9.78 9.03
C LYS A 15 -3.38 -8.63 9.12
N THR A 16 -2.65 -8.34 8.05
CA THR A 16 -1.63 -7.29 8.05
C THR A 16 -2.24 -5.96 7.60
N PRO A 17 -2.33 -4.94 8.47
CA PRO A 17 -2.82 -3.63 8.08
C PRO A 17 -2.03 -3.07 6.89
N GLY A 18 -2.74 -2.54 5.88
CA GLY A 18 -2.12 -1.99 4.67
C GLY A 18 -1.69 -3.02 3.63
N CYS A 19 -1.73 -4.33 3.91
CA CYS A 19 -1.54 -5.34 2.87
C CYS A 19 -2.79 -5.41 2.00
N VAL A 20 -2.65 -5.11 0.71
CA VAL A 20 -3.76 -5.18 -0.27
C VAL A 20 -3.59 -6.30 -1.29
N ARG A 21 -2.40 -6.92 -1.38
CA ARG A 21 -2.12 -8.08 -2.25
C ARG A 21 -0.98 -8.89 -1.69
N PHE A 22 -0.91 -10.16 -2.07
CA PHE A 22 0.22 -11.03 -1.76
C PHE A 22 0.80 -11.65 -3.03
N SER A 23 2.06 -12.06 -2.96
CA SER A 23 2.72 -12.88 -3.96
C SER A 23 3.50 -13.98 -3.26
N TYR A 24 3.23 -15.23 -3.64
CA TYR A 24 3.84 -16.43 -3.08
C TYR A 24 4.62 -17.16 -4.17
N TRP A 25 5.87 -17.50 -3.89
CA TRP A 25 6.69 -18.32 -4.78
C TRP A 25 6.92 -19.68 -4.17
N SER A 26 6.44 -20.71 -4.87
CA SER A 26 6.37 -22.06 -4.33
C SER A 26 7.71 -22.76 -4.09
N PRO A 27 8.78 -22.57 -4.90
CA PRO A 27 10.05 -23.28 -4.70
C PRO A 27 10.67 -23.08 -3.31
N ASP A 28 10.83 -21.83 -2.87
CA ASP A 28 11.41 -21.54 -1.54
C ASP A 28 10.38 -21.01 -0.55
N ARG A 29 9.09 -21.10 -0.87
CA ARG A 29 8.00 -20.66 0.02
C ARG A 29 8.01 -19.17 0.34
N HIS A 30 8.63 -18.36 -0.52
CA HIS A 30 8.73 -16.92 -0.31
C HIS A 30 7.36 -16.25 -0.40
N CYS A 31 6.91 -15.68 0.72
CA CYS A 31 5.72 -14.85 0.79
C CYS A 31 6.09 -13.37 0.87
N ARG A 32 5.53 -12.62 -0.08
CA ARG A 32 5.63 -11.16 -0.18
C ARG A 32 4.26 -10.54 0.01
N LEU A 33 4.18 -9.57 0.91
CA LEU A 33 2.99 -8.73 1.10
C LEU A 33 3.22 -7.42 0.38
N HIS A 34 2.15 -6.91 -0.20
CA HIS A 34 2.21 -5.77 -1.08
C HIS A 34 1.18 -4.73 -0.67
N GLY A 35 1.66 -3.49 -0.58
CA GLY A 35 0.85 -2.30 -0.39
C GLY A 35 0.17 -1.85 -1.70
N ILE A 36 -0.46 -0.68 -1.64
CA ILE A 36 -1.42 -0.22 -2.65
C ILE A 36 -0.78 0.09 -4.00
N LEU A 37 0.49 0.51 -3.99
CA LEU A 37 1.25 0.92 -5.16
C LEU A 37 1.94 -0.25 -5.87
N ALA A 38 1.90 -1.46 -5.31
CA ALA A 38 2.55 -2.61 -5.92
C ALA A 38 1.82 -3.07 -7.19
N GLU A 39 2.47 -2.93 -8.34
CA GLU A 39 1.90 -3.37 -9.62
C GLU A 39 2.33 -4.81 -9.99
N PRO A 40 1.44 -5.59 -10.62
CA PRO A 40 1.74 -6.97 -10.97
C PRO A 40 2.64 -7.06 -12.21
N ILE A 41 3.73 -7.83 -12.08
CA ILE A 41 4.50 -8.29 -13.24
C ILE A 41 3.86 -9.58 -13.75
N LYS A 42 3.35 -9.57 -14.98
CA LYS A 42 2.65 -10.72 -15.58
C LYS A 42 3.63 -11.78 -16.09
N GLY A 43 3.14 -13.01 -16.27
CA GLY A 43 3.88 -14.10 -16.92
C GLY A 43 5.02 -14.69 -16.09
N GLN A 44 5.00 -14.54 -14.76
CA GLN A 44 6.02 -15.09 -13.87
C GLN A 44 5.64 -16.52 -13.42
N PRO A 45 6.30 -17.58 -13.90
CA PRO A 45 5.94 -18.95 -13.55
C PRO A 45 6.20 -19.23 -12.07
N LEU A 46 5.44 -20.17 -11.48
CA LEU A 46 5.54 -20.62 -10.08
C LEU A 46 5.18 -19.55 -9.01
N TRP A 47 4.80 -18.35 -9.45
CA TRP A 47 4.22 -17.33 -8.59
C TRP A 47 2.69 -17.48 -8.52
N VAL A 48 2.16 -17.39 -7.30
CA VAL A 48 0.73 -17.29 -7.02
C VAL A 48 0.49 -15.97 -6.29
N SER A 49 -0.32 -15.10 -6.88
CA SER A 49 -0.63 -13.80 -6.31
C SER A 49 -2.14 -13.61 -6.20
N GLY A 50 -2.57 -12.72 -5.30
CA GLY A 50 -3.99 -12.47 -5.12
C GLY A 50 -4.32 -11.40 -4.08
N PRO A 51 -5.61 -11.11 -3.90
CA PRO A 51 -6.08 -10.22 -2.85
C PRO A 51 -5.92 -10.87 -1.46
N PRO A 52 -6.06 -10.09 -0.38
CA PRO A 52 -5.90 -10.54 1.00
C PRO A 52 -7.00 -11.53 1.41
N GLY A 53 -8.13 -11.55 0.69
CA GLY A 53 -9.22 -12.50 0.85
C GLY A 53 -10.09 -12.51 -0.40
N CYS A 54 -10.98 -13.51 -0.51
CA CYS A 54 -11.89 -13.65 -1.65
C CYS A 54 -13.27 -13.04 -1.39
N GLN A 55 -13.57 -12.71 -0.13
CA GLN A 55 -14.85 -12.14 0.33
C GLN A 55 -14.57 -10.97 1.29
N GLU A 56 -15.47 -9.98 1.37
CA GLU A 56 -15.28 -8.79 2.22
C GLU A 56 -15.01 -9.13 3.69
N GLY A 57 -15.71 -10.13 4.24
CA GLY A 57 -15.54 -10.56 5.64
C GLY A 57 -14.17 -11.20 5.97
N GLN A 58 -13.35 -11.49 4.96
CA GLN A 58 -12.02 -12.06 5.14
C GLN A 58 -10.91 -11.00 5.13
N ILE A 59 -11.24 -9.74 4.83
CA ILE A 59 -10.27 -8.66 4.62
C ILE A 59 -10.38 -7.65 5.76
N SER A 60 -9.25 -7.15 6.27
CA SER A 60 -9.28 -6.12 7.31
C SER A 60 -10.01 -4.85 6.82
N LYS A 61 -10.76 -4.19 7.72
CA LYS A 61 -11.46 -2.92 7.39
C LYS A 61 -10.50 -1.83 6.92
N VAL A 62 -9.26 -1.82 7.43
CA VAL A 62 -8.22 -0.88 7.01
C VAL A 62 -7.88 -1.14 5.55
N THR A 63 -7.53 -2.38 5.21
CA THR A 63 -7.23 -2.81 3.85
C THR A 63 -8.36 -2.51 2.87
N LEU A 64 -9.62 -2.80 3.22
CA LEU A 64 -10.78 -2.47 2.37
C LEU A 64 -10.88 -0.97 2.09
N ARG A 65 -10.67 -0.13 3.12
CA ARG A 65 -10.64 1.34 2.95
C ARG A 65 -9.50 1.78 2.05
N THR A 66 -8.31 1.22 2.23
CA THR A 66 -7.14 1.50 1.38
C THR A 66 -7.44 1.13 -0.08
N MET A 67 -7.93 -0.09 -0.34
CA MET A 67 -8.30 -0.55 -1.68
C MET A 67 -9.33 0.36 -2.36
N LYS A 68 -10.41 0.73 -1.66
CA LYS A 68 -11.43 1.64 -2.21
C LYS A 68 -10.88 3.02 -2.56
N ARG A 69 -9.90 3.52 -1.79
CA ARG A 69 -9.21 4.78 -2.10
C ARG A 69 -8.31 4.68 -3.31
N LYS A 70 -7.73 3.51 -3.63
CA LYS A 70 -6.99 3.29 -4.89
C LYS A 70 -7.83 3.65 -6.11
N GLU A 71 -9.09 3.22 -6.09
CA GLU A 71 -9.98 3.34 -7.23
C GLU A 71 -10.44 4.78 -7.48
N HIS A 72 -10.49 5.64 -6.45
CA HIS A 72 -11.19 6.93 -6.53
C HIS A 72 -10.42 8.14 -5.97
N CYS A 73 -9.36 7.96 -5.20
CA CYS A 73 -8.72 9.03 -4.42
C CYS A 73 -7.20 9.07 -4.55
N TYR A 74 -6.54 7.93 -4.72
CA TYR A 74 -5.09 7.87 -4.83
C TYR A 74 -4.68 7.85 -6.30
N HIS A 75 -3.61 8.59 -6.58
CA HIS A 75 -2.96 8.62 -7.89
C HIS A 75 -1.65 7.83 -7.79
N PRO A 76 -1.68 6.49 -7.91
CA PRO A 76 -0.46 5.70 -7.86
C PRO A 76 0.49 6.11 -8.99
N HIS A 77 1.79 6.14 -8.68
CA HIS A 77 2.85 6.59 -9.58
C HIS A 77 2.78 8.08 -9.98
N ALA A 78 2.08 8.90 -9.20
CA ALA A 78 2.10 10.36 -9.35
C ALA A 78 2.97 11.00 -8.27
N VAL A 79 3.66 12.06 -8.64
CA VAL A 79 4.30 13.01 -7.73
C VAL A 79 3.75 14.40 -8.03
N TYR A 80 3.58 15.21 -6.98
CA TYR A 80 3.19 16.60 -7.09
C TYR A 80 4.36 17.44 -6.60
N GLU A 81 4.81 18.39 -7.40
CA GLU A 81 5.91 19.27 -7.05
C GLU A 81 5.37 20.47 -6.27
N PRO A 82 5.79 20.66 -5.00
CA PRO A 82 5.34 21.80 -4.21
C PRO A 82 5.90 23.12 -4.76
N ARG A 83 5.06 24.16 -4.81
CA ARG A 83 5.53 25.53 -5.07
C ARG A 83 6.13 26.14 -3.81
N ASP A 84 5.52 25.87 -2.66
CA ASP A 84 5.96 26.35 -1.35
C ASP A 84 6.49 25.25 -0.42
N LYS A 85 7.35 25.64 0.53
CA LYS A 85 7.83 24.74 1.60
C LYS A 85 6.75 24.57 2.67
N LEU A 86 5.90 23.55 2.54
CA LEU A 86 4.87 23.23 3.54
C LEU A 86 5.45 22.61 4.82
N ALA A 87 6.14 21.48 4.69
CA ALA A 87 6.83 20.82 5.80
C ALA A 87 7.94 19.90 5.28
N ALA A 88 8.94 19.65 6.12
CA ALA A 88 10.00 18.70 5.79
C ALA A 88 9.41 17.27 5.64
N PRO A 89 9.88 16.48 4.66
CA PRO A 89 9.50 15.08 4.53
C PRO A 89 9.79 14.29 5.81
N ARG A 90 8.88 13.40 6.19
CA ARG A 90 9.02 12.58 7.42
C ARG A 90 8.54 11.16 7.16
N GLN A 91 9.08 10.19 7.89
CA GLN A 91 8.55 8.83 7.86
C GLN A 91 7.09 8.81 8.33
N ALA A 92 6.26 8.10 7.59
CA ALA A 92 4.88 7.81 7.94
C ALA A 92 4.68 6.30 8.06
N ALA A 93 3.83 5.88 8.99
CA ALA A 93 3.57 4.47 9.22
C ALA A 93 2.74 3.83 8.08
N SER A 94 2.00 4.66 7.33
CA SER A 94 1.22 4.23 6.17
C SER A 94 0.84 5.41 5.27
N ILE A 95 0.28 5.11 4.10
CA ILE A 95 -0.29 6.12 3.20
C ILE A 95 -1.44 6.89 3.86
N GLU A 96 -2.24 6.24 4.72
CA GLU A 96 -3.32 6.90 5.48
C GLU A 96 -2.78 7.84 6.56
N ASP A 97 -1.66 7.47 7.21
CA ASP A 97 -0.97 8.36 8.14
C ASP A 97 -0.45 9.59 7.41
N CYS A 98 0.14 9.42 6.22
CA CYS A 98 0.58 10.53 5.38
C CYS A 98 -0.57 11.46 4.98
N GLN A 99 -1.69 10.88 4.50
CA GLN A 99 -2.89 11.64 4.19
C GLN A 99 -3.43 12.42 5.38
N ARG A 100 -3.56 11.76 6.54
CA ARG A 100 -4.06 12.39 7.77
C ARG A 100 -3.18 13.57 8.18
N ARG A 101 -1.86 13.47 8.02
CA ARG A 101 -0.93 14.57 8.30
C ARG A 101 -1.13 15.74 7.34
N CYS A 102 -1.32 15.48 6.05
CA CYS A 102 -1.63 16.55 5.08
C CYS A 102 -2.91 17.32 5.48
N GLN A 103 -3.96 16.62 5.90
CA GLN A 103 -5.21 17.24 6.39
C GLN A 103 -5.02 18.16 7.61
N GLN A 104 -3.89 18.04 8.32
CA GLN A 104 -3.55 18.85 9.49
C GLN A 104 -2.59 20.00 9.15
N ILE A 105 -2.06 20.07 7.93
CA ILE A 105 -1.12 21.10 7.47
C ILE A 105 -1.90 22.15 6.68
N ALA A 106 -1.90 23.39 7.16
CA ALA A 106 -2.48 24.50 6.42
C ALA A 106 -1.81 24.64 5.04
N GLY A 107 -2.62 24.75 3.99
CA GLY A 107 -2.14 24.85 2.60
C GLY A 107 -1.77 23.52 1.94
N CYS A 108 -1.84 22.38 2.63
CA CYS A 108 -1.60 21.09 1.99
C CYS A 108 -2.79 20.68 1.10
N ALA A 109 -2.53 20.54 -0.20
CA ALA A 109 -3.51 20.06 -1.18
C ALA A 109 -3.25 18.59 -1.56
N HIS A 110 -1.98 18.20 -1.62
CA HIS A 110 -1.53 16.88 -2.03
C HIS A 110 -0.52 16.31 -1.03
N PHE A 111 -0.53 14.99 -0.90
CA PHE A 111 0.51 14.25 -0.17
C PHE A 111 1.18 13.26 -1.12
N ILE A 112 2.47 13.03 -0.91
CA ILE A 112 3.25 12.05 -1.67
C ILE A 112 3.82 11.07 -0.66
N PHE A 113 3.50 9.79 -0.84
CA PHE A 113 3.95 8.71 0.02
C PHE A 113 4.74 7.68 -0.77
N SER A 114 5.98 7.44 -0.35
CA SER A 114 6.83 6.40 -0.91
C SER A 114 6.69 5.12 -0.08
N GLU A 115 6.17 4.05 -0.71
CA GLU A 115 6.10 2.73 -0.07
C GLU A 115 7.47 2.05 0.09
N GLN A 116 8.52 2.55 -0.58
CA GLN A 116 9.87 1.96 -0.52
C GLN A 116 10.58 2.26 0.80
N ASP A 117 10.52 3.50 1.25
CA ASP A 117 11.21 4.01 2.44
C ASP A 117 10.25 4.61 3.48
N GLY A 118 8.94 4.60 3.21
CA GLY A 118 7.91 5.16 4.08
C GLY A 118 7.94 6.68 4.15
N LEU A 119 8.62 7.36 3.23
CA LEU A 119 8.75 8.81 3.26
C LEU A 119 7.46 9.49 2.82
N CYS A 120 6.97 10.40 3.66
CA CYS A 120 5.81 11.24 3.40
C CYS A 120 6.24 12.69 3.19
N SER A 121 5.79 13.28 2.09
CA SER A 121 5.98 14.70 1.76
C SER A 121 4.66 15.34 1.35
N PHE A 122 4.64 16.67 1.32
CA PHE A 122 3.42 17.47 1.22
C PHE A 122 3.59 18.52 0.13
N ALA A 123 2.54 18.72 -0.66
CA ALA A 123 2.50 19.73 -1.70
C ALA A 123 1.20 20.55 -1.64
N ASP A 124 1.31 21.79 -2.10
CA ASP A 124 0.22 22.71 -2.37
C ASP A 124 -0.42 22.40 -3.75
N SER A 125 -1.41 23.20 -4.14
CA SER A 125 -2.17 23.04 -5.41
C SER A 125 -1.41 23.49 -6.66
#